data_AF-A0A8T3WAZ5-F1
#
_entry.id   AF-A0A8T3WAZ5-F1
#
_cell.length_a   1.000
_cell.length_b   1.000
_cell.length_c   1.000
_cell.angle_alpha   90.00
_cell.angle_beta   90.00
_cell.angle_gamma   90.00
#
_symmetry.space_group_name_H-M   'P 1'
#
loop_
_entity.id
_entity.type
_entity.pdbx_description
1 polymer ?
#
loop_
_entity_poly.entity_id
_entity_poly.type
_entity_poly.pdbx_seq_one_letter_code
_entity_poly.pdbx_strand_id
1 'polypeptide(L)'
;MDIGIIKRIILESLITPPRWGGKHTELRNIKKGFPANISGSKEGQKLIDKAIKELINGGLLLCKKSTGELHVSLNPRMKKEIMGFVK
;
A
#
# COMPACT_ATOMS: atom_id res chain seq x y z
N MET A 1 -15.22 -6.77 0.05
CA MET A 1 -14.61 -5.46 0.33
C MET A 1 -14.23 -4.84 -1.00
N ASP A 2 -14.57 -3.58 -1.22
CA ASP A 2 -14.28 -2.89 -2.47
C ASP A 2 -12.77 -2.59 -2.61
N ILE A 3 -12.26 -2.61 -3.85
CA ILE A 3 -10.84 -2.40 -4.12
C ILE A 3 -10.39 -0.97 -3.79
N GLY A 4 -11.27 0.02 -3.94
CA GLY A 4 -11.01 1.40 -3.54
C GLY A 4 -10.81 1.54 -2.04
N ILE A 5 -11.59 0.81 -1.23
CA ILE A 5 -11.43 0.77 0.23
C ILE A 5 -10.07 0.17 0.62
N ILE A 6 -9.65 -0.92 -0.03
CA ILE A 6 -8.34 -1.55 0.23
C ILE A 6 -7.21 -0.58 -0.11
N LYS A 7 -7.28 0.12 -1.26
CA LYS A 7 -6.30 1.14 -1.63
C LYS A 7 -6.20 2.25 -0.59
N ARG A 8 -7.35 2.76 -0.14
CA ARG A 8 -7.42 3.81 0.88
C ARG A 8 -6.71 3.37 2.17
N ILE A 9 -7.03 2.18 2.67
CA ILE A 9 -6.39 1.61 3.87
C ILE A 9 -4.87 1.46 3.70
N ILE A 10 -4.40 0.99 2.53
CA ILE A 10 -2.96 0.90 2.25
C ILE A 10 -2.31 2.28 2.33
N LEU A 11 -2.89 3.30 1.69
CA LEU A 11 -2.35 4.65 1.71
C LEU A 11 -2.37 5.25 3.12
N GLU A 12 -3.48 5.12 3.86
CA GLU A 12 -3.60 5.58 5.25
C GLU A 12 -2.55 4.92 6.16
N SER A 13 -2.33 3.61 6.01
CA SER A 13 -1.32 2.86 6.79
C SER A 13 0.12 3.36 6.58
N LEU A 14 0.38 4.04 5.46
CA LEU A 14 1.68 4.65 5.14
C LEU A 14 1.72 6.16 5.43
N ILE A 15 0.58 6.81 5.67
CA ILE A 15 0.52 8.22 6.07
C ILE A 15 0.86 8.36 7.56
N THR A 16 0.46 7.39 8.39
CA THR A 16 0.67 7.42 9.85
C THR A 16 1.16 6.06 10.37
N PRO A 17 2.46 5.91 10.72
CA PRO A 17 3.52 6.91 10.62
C PRO A 17 3.93 7.16 9.16
N PRO A 18 4.36 8.39 8.81
CA PRO A 18 4.60 8.76 7.42
C PRO A 18 5.77 7.97 6.84
N ARG A 19 5.54 7.30 5.71
CA ARG A 19 6.51 6.54 4.91
C ARG A 19 6.55 7.10 3.49
N TRP A 20 7.31 8.18 3.32
CA TRP A 20 7.48 8.86 2.04
C TRP A 20 8.87 8.61 1.47
N GLY A 21 8.95 8.28 0.17
CA GLY A 21 10.22 8.19 -0.55
C GLY A 21 11.21 7.22 0.11
N GLY A 22 12.29 7.78 0.67
CA GLY A 22 13.35 7.02 1.32
C GLY A 22 12.90 6.22 2.55
N LYS A 23 11.82 6.62 3.22
CA LYS A 23 11.24 5.87 4.35
C LYS A 23 10.21 4.88 3.84
N HIS A 24 10.54 3.60 3.87
CA HIS A 24 9.76 2.53 3.27
C HIS A 24 9.45 1.39 4.27
N THR A 25 8.61 0.44 3.88
CA THR A 25 8.31 -0.76 4.65
C THR A 25 8.22 -1.97 3.76
N GLU A 26 8.53 -3.14 4.31
CA GLU A 26 8.30 -4.41 3.63
C GLU A 26 6.80 -4.57 3.30
N LEU A 27 6.50 -5.07 2.10
CA LEU A 27 5.12 -5.28 1.64
C LEU A 27 4.33 -6.21 2.58
N ARG A 28 5.01 -7.15 3.24
CA ARG A 28 4.41 -8.05 4.22
C ARG A 28 3.81 -7.30 5.41
N ASN A 29 4.39 -6.19 5.84
CA ASN A 29 3.85 -5.38 6.93
C ASN A 29 2.54 -4.69 6.54
N ILE A 30 2.39 -4.31 5.27
CA ILE A 30 1.13 -3.81 4.74
C ILE A 30 0.05 -4.90 4.79
N LYS A 31 0.38 -6.11 4.33
CA LYS A 31 -0.56 -7.24 4.35
C LYS A 31 -1.01 -7.62 5.77
N LYS A 32 -0.08 -7.56 6.75
CA LYS A 32 -0.36 -7.82 8.17
C LYS A 32 -1.27 -6.76 8.83
N GLY A 33 -1.37 -5.56 8.25
CA GLY A 33 -2.26 -4.51 8.75
C GLY A 33 -3.75 -4.80 8.52
N PHE A 34 -4.08 -5.78 7.68
CA PHE A 34 -5.47 -6.17 7.43
C PHE A 34 -5.96 -7.25 8.41
N PRO A 35 -7.25 -7.22 8.81
CA PRO A 35 -7.90 -8.27 9.59
C PRO A 35 -7.63 -9.68 9.04
N ALA A 36 -7.46 -10.66 9.93
CA ALA A 36 -7.08 -12.03 9.58
C ALA A 36 -8.08 -12.72 8.64
N ASN A 37 -9.37 -12.40 8.74
CA ASN A 37 -10.39 -12.90 7.81
C ASN A 37 -10.21 -12.38 6.37
N ILE A 38 -9.49 -11.26 6.18
CA ILE A 38 -9.17 -10.71 4.86
C ILE A 38 -7.80 -11.21 4.42
N SER A 39 -6.75 -10.94 5.21
CA SER A 39 -5.36 -11.29 4.87
C SER A 39 -5.10 -12.79 4.86
N GLY A 40 -5.88 -13.59 5.60
CA GLY A 40 -5.84 -15.05 5.60
C GLY A 40 -6.69 -15.70 4.49
N SER A 41 -7.59 -14.96 3.84
CA SER A 41 -8.40 -15.47 2.73
C SER A 41 -7.66 -15.34 1.40
N LYS A 42 -7.85 -16.31 0.49
CA LYS A 42 -7.24 -16.29 -0.85
C LYS A 42 -7.74 -15.10 -1.67
N GLU A 43 -9.03 -14.80 -1.56
CA GLU A 43 -9.71 -13.69 -2.24
C GLU A 43 -9.19 -12.34 -1.72
N GLY A 44 -9.07 -12.18 -0.40
CA GLY A 44 -8.54 -10.98 0.21
C GLY A 44 -7.09 -10.72 -0.17
N GLN A 45 -6.24 -11.76 -0.17
CA GLN A 45 -4.85 -11.62 -0.64
C GLN A 45 -4.77 -11.15 -2.09
N LYS A 46 -5.58 -11.74 -3.00
CA LYS A 46 -5.64 -11.30 -4.40
C LYS A 46 -6.07 -9.85 -4.53
N LEU A 47 -7.04 -9.41 -3.75
CA LEU A 47 -7.52 -8.03 -3.76
C LEU A 47 -6.45 -7.05 -3.24
N ILE A 48 -5.75 -7.41 -2.17
CA ILE A 48 -4.64 -6.62 -1.62
C ILE A 48 -3.51 -6.50 -2.65
N ASP A 49 -3.10 -7.62 -3.26
CA ASP A 49 -2.04 -7.63 -4.28
C ASP A 49 -2.43 -6.83 -5.52
N LYS A 50 -3.69 -6.93 -5.95
CA LYS A 50 -4.22 -6.12 -7.04
C LYS A 50 -4.21 -4.64 -6.70
N ALA A 51 -4.65 -4.26 -5.49
CA ALA A 51 -4.63 -2.87 -5.03
C ALA A 51 -3.21 -2.30 -4.98
N ILE A 52 -2.25 -3.04 -4.43
CA ILE A 52 -0.82 -2.66 -4.41
C ILE A 52 -0.32 -2.43 -5.83
N LYS A 53 -0.58 -3.37 -6.75
CA LYS A 53 -0.14 -3.27 -8.15
C LYS A 53 -0.72 -2.04 -8.83
N GLU A 54 -2.01 -1.77 -8.63
CA GLU A 54 -2.66 -0.59 -9.20
C GLU A 54 -2.12 0.73 -8.62
N LEU A 55 -1.79 0.77 -7.33
CA LEU A 55 -1.18 1.94 -6.70
C LEU A 55 0.26 2.19 -7.19
N ILE A 56 1.03 1.13 -7.42
CA ILE A 56 2.38 1.22 -8.02
C ILE A 56 2.28 1.69 -9.47
N ASN A 57 1.41 1.08 -10.27
CA ASN A 57 1.22 1.43 -11.67
C ASN A 57 0.70 2.87 -11.84
N GLY A 58 -0.14 3.35 -10.92
CA GLY A 58 -0.60 4.74 -10.88
C GLY A 58 0.44 5.72 -10.33
N GLY A 59 1.60 5.24 -9.86
CA GLY A 59 2.68 6.05 -9.32
C GLY A 59 2.44 6.57 -7.89
N LEU A 60 1.35 6.20 -7.22
CA LEU A 60 1.07 6.60 -5.83
C LEU A 60 2.02 5.91 -4.85
N LEU A 61 2.43 4.67 -5.15
CA LEU A 61 3.45 3.95 -4.40
C LEU A 61 4.74 3.83 -5.20
N LEU A 62 5.86 4.03 -4.51
CA LEU A 62 7.17 3.62 -4.98
C LEU A 62 7.44 2.20 -4.49
N CYS A 63 8.03 1.37 -5.34
CA CYS A 63 8.43 0.01 -5.01
C CYS A 63 9.93 -0.15 -5.24
N LYS A 64 10.64 -0.74 -4.28
CA LYS A 64 12.06 -1.03 -4.37
C LYS A 64 12.35 -2.42 -3.82
N LYS A 65 13.16 -3.19 -4.53
CA LYS A 65 13.74 -4.42 -4.00
C LYS A 65 14.89 -4.06 -3.04
N SER A 66 14.82 -4.52 -1.80
CA SER A 66 15.90 -4.37 -0.80
C SER A 66 16.21 -5.75 -0.25
N THR A 67 17.46 -6.19 -0.36
CA THR A 67 17.95 -7.43 0.31
C THR A 67 17.05 -8.67 0.11
N GLY A 68 16.45 -8.82 -1.07
CA GLY A 68 15.56 -9.94 -1.41
C GLY A 68 14.07 -9.69 -1.14
N GLU A 69 13.73 -8.65 -0.38
CA GLU A 69 12.38 -8.26 -0.02
C GLU A 69 11.87 -7.10 -0.88
N LEU A 70 10.54 -7.00 -1.04
CA LEU A 70 9.90 -5.87 -1.71
C LEU A 70 9.46 -4.85 -0.67
N HIS A 71 9.94 -3.62 -0.82
CA HIS A 71 9.58 -2.51 0.04
C HIS A 71 8.78 -1.47 -0.73
N VAL A 72 7.83 -0.86 -0.03
CA VAL A 72 6.96 0.19 -0.55
C VAL A 72 7.00 1.45 0.30
N SER A 73 6.83 2.59 -0.35
CA SER A 73 6.63 3.90 0.28
C SER A 73 5.68 4.74 -0.57
N LEU A 74 5.10 5.77 0.04
CA LEU A 74 4.32 6.77 -0.69
C LEU A 74 5.24 7.58 -1.59
N ASN A 75 4.79 7.87 -2.80
CA ASN A 75 5.50 8.74 -3.72
C ASN A 75 5.35 10.21 -3.31
N PRO A 76 6.42 10.91 -2.88
CA PRO A 76 6.33 12.31 -2.46
C PRO A 76 5.83 13.24 -3.56
N ARG A 77 6.05 12.89 -4.83
CA ARG A 77 5.59 13.67 -5.99
C ARG A 77 4.08 13.59 -6.21
N MET A 78 3.43 12.55 -5.67
CA MET A 78 1.99 12.31 -5.78
C MET A 78 1.25 12.68 -4.48
N LYS A 79 1.86 13.50 -3.61
CA LYS A 79 1.30 13.79 -2.29
C LYS A 79 -0.10 14.40 -2.37
N LYS A 80 -0.35 15.31 -3.32
CA LYS A 80 -1.64 15.97 -3.45
C LYS A 80 -2.73 14.97 -3.85
N GLU A 81 -2.41 14.08 -4.78
CA GLU A 81 -3.27 13.04 -5.31
C GLU A 81 -3.58 12.00 -4.24
N ILE A 82 -2.55 11.53 -3.51
CA ILE A 82 -2.71 10.58 -2.40
C ILE A 82 -3.60 11.17 -1.32
N MET A 83 -3.34 12.41 -0.89
CA MET A 83 -4.14 13.08 0.14
C MET A 83 -5.57 13.39 -0.35
N GLY A 84 -5.77 13.59 -1.65
CA GLY A 84 -7.09 13.73 -2.25
C GLY A 84 -7.86 12.41 -2.32
N PHE A 85 -7.15 11.28 -2.48
CA PHE A 85 -7.76 9.94 -2.53
C PHE A 85 -8.23 9.46 -1.15
N VAL A 86 -7.52 9.82 -0.08
CA VAL A 86 -7.84 9.36 1.29
C VAL A 86 -8.82 10.25 2.05
N LYS A 87 -9.16 11.43 1.52
CA LYS A 87 -10.20 12.30 2.09
C LYS A 87 -11.57 11.69 1.80
#